data_AF-A0A816T1T6-F1
#
_entry.id   AF-A0A816T1T6-F1
#
_cell.length_a   1.000
_cell.length_b   1.000
_cell.length_c   1.000
_cell.angle_alpha   90.00
_cell.angle_beta   90.00
_cell.angle_gamma   90.00
#
_symmetry.space_group_name_H-M   'P 1'
#
loop_
_entity.id
_entity.type
_entity.pdbx_description
1 polymer ?
#
loop_
_entity_poly.entity_id
_entity_poly.type
_entity_poly.pdbx_seq_one_letter_code
_entity_poly.pdbx_strand_id
1 'polypeptide(L)'
;MKGRILSGTTSITKIYDEEIAKANLSKGAAAILPTVIEYRSNMSKARRKNTPVIPSGVVFDIPEFYEQTLSCQRFLFMDLFMKRGQDRILVFSSDQQLQLLFDREIIFMNRLPVAFCLLPNKRGKTYFELFERLKEQASSMGKQFKSKRIITDFEPALMPVH
;
A
#
# COMPACT_ATOMS: atom_id res chain seq x y z
N MET A 1 23.12 -15.31 5.40
CA MET A 1 22.94 -15.03 3.96
C MET A 1 23.35 -13.61 3.53
N LYS A 2 23.16 -12.55 4.35
CA LYS A 2 23.55 -11.16 4.00
C LYS A 2 25.06 -10.91 3.79
N GLY A 3 25.94 -11.67 4.45
CA GLY A 3 27.40 -11.46 4.36
C GLY A 3 28.05 -11.85 3.02
N ARG A 4 27.48 -12.80 2.27
CA ARG A 4 28.02 -13.25 0.97
C ARG A 4 27.62 -12.37 -0.22
N ILE A 5 26.58 -11.55 -0.07
CA ILE A 5 26.09 -10.66 -1.13
C ILE A 5 26.95 -9.38 -1.21
N LEU A 6 27.41 -8.90 -0.04
CA LEU A 6 28.24 -7.69 0.07
C LEU A 6 29.68 -7.87 -0.47
N SER A 7 30.22 -9.09 -0.47
CA SER A 7 31.59 -9.35 -0.94
C SER A 7 31.73 -9.37 -2.47
N GLY A 8 30.61 -9.47 -3.20
CA GLY A 8 30.60 -9.51 -4.68
C GLY A 8 29.96 -8.28 -5.33
N THR A 9 29.49 -7.30 -4.54
CA THR A 9 28.85 -6.09 -5.08
C THR A 9 29.80 -4.90 -4.99
N THR A 10 30.52 -4.65 -6.08
CA THR A 10 31.26 -3.39 -6.25
C THR A 10 30.26 -2.24 -6.31
N SER A 11 30.47 -1.20 -5.49
CA SER A 11 29.63 -0.01 -5.54
C SER A 11 29.68 0.59 -6.94
N ILE A 12 28.52 1.02 -7.46
CA ILE A 12 28.40 1.65 -8.77
C ILE A 12 29.41 2.81 -8.92
N THR A 13 29.64 3.59 -7.87
CA THR A 13 30.63 4.68 -7.89
C THR A 13 32.03 4.18 -8.19
N LYS A 14 32.46 3.08 -7.56
CA LYS A 14 33.78 2.49 -7.79
C LYS A 14 33.94 1.96 -9.21
N ILE A 15 32.88 1.39 -9.78
CA ILE A 15 32.89 0.93 -11.19
C ILE A 15 33.14 2.11 -12.13
N TYR A 16 32.45 3.24 -11.93
CA TYR A 16 32.67 4.42 -12.77
C TYR A 16 34.05 5.05 -12.57
N ASP A 17 34.55 5.11 -11.34
CA ASP A 17 35.89 5.63 -11.05
C ASP A 17 36.98 4.75 -11.71
N GLU A 18 36.81 3.42 -11.67
CA GLU A 18 37.69 2.46 -12.34
C GLU A 18 37.63 2.59 -13.87
N GLU A 19 36.44 2.75 -14.46
CA GLU A 19 36.30 2.93 -15.91
C GLU A 19 36.85 4.29 -16.40
N ILE A 20 36.70 5.36 -15.61
CA ILE A 20 37.32 6.66 -15.92
C ILE A 20 38.86 6.56 -15.85
N ALA A 21 39.38 5.84 -14.85
CA ALA A 21 40.81 5.58 -14.72
C ALA A 21 41.35 4.74 -15.91
N LYS A 22 40.57 3.78 -16.41
CA LYS A 22 40.92 2.98 -17.60
C LYS A 22 40.82 3.77 -18.91
N ALA A 23 39.99 4.79 -18.98
CA ALA A 23 39.71 5.52 -20.21
C ALA A 23 40.89 6.39 -20.72
N ASN A 24 42.03 6.45 -20.02
CA ASN A 24 43.21 7.25 -20.40
C ASN A 24 42.88 8.71 -20.78
N LEU A 25 41.82 9.28 -20.20
CA LEU A 25 41.46 10.67 -20.42
C LEU A 25 42.49 11.61 -19.78
N SER A 26 42.75 12.75 -20.43
CA SER A 26 43.55 13.80 -19.80
C SER A 26 42.85 14.30 -18.53
N LYS A 27 43.63 14.71 -17.52
CA LYS A 27 43.07 15.20 -16.23
C LYS A 27 42.04 16.33 -16.42
N GLY A 28 42.25 17.18 -17.44
CA GLY A 28 41.30 18.23 -17.80
C GLY A 28 40.01 17.71 -18.42
N ALA A 29 40.07 16.68 -19.26
CA ALA A 29 38.88 16.05 -19.85
C ALA A 29 38.08 15.23 -18.81
N ALA A 30 38.76 14.55 -17.89
CA ALA A 30 38.11 13.80 -16.81
C ALA A 30 37.36 14.73 -15.82
N ALA A 31 37.88 15.95 -15.58
CA ALA A 31 37.24 16.93 -14.71
C ALA A 31 35.93 17.52 -15.28
N ILE A 32 35.71 17.39 -16.60
CA ILE A 32 34.48 17.87 -17.28
C ILE A 32 33.37 16.81 -17.21
N LEU A 33 33.72 15.55 -16.97
CA LEU A 33 32.72 14.49 -16.90
C LEU A 33 31.89 14.60 -15.62
N PRO A 34 30.56 14.54 -15.72
CA PRO A 34 29.69 14.60 -14.55
C PRO A 34 29.89 13.37 -13.67
N THR A 35 29.93 13.60 -12.37
CA THR A 35 29.98 12.54 -11.37
C THR A 35 28.69 11.72 -11.37
N VAL A 36 28.72 10.49 -10.84
CA VAL A 36 27.51 9.64 -10.70
C VAL A 36 26.40 10.33 -9.91
N ILE A 37 26.78 11.17 -8.94
CA ILE A 37 25.84 11.97 -8.13
C ILE A 37 25.16 13.01 -9.01
N GLU A 38 25.93 13.74 -9.82
CA GLU A 38 25.39 14.73 -10.76
C GLU A 38 24.55 14.09 -11.85
N TYR A 39 24.97 12.94 -12.38
CA TYR A 39 24.21 12.17 -13.36
C TYR A 39 22.84 11.75 -12.80
N ARG A 40 22.81 11.20 -11.58
CA ARG A 40 21.55 10.84 -10.89
C ARG A 40 20.66 12.06 -10.65
N SER A 41 21.24 13.18 -10.24
CA SER A 41 20.52 14.43 -10.01
C SER A 41 19.90 14.95 -11.32
N ASN A 42 20.67 14.97 -12.40
CA ASN A 42 20.22 15.40 -13.73
C ASN A 42 19.12 14.48 -14.28
N MET A 43 19.27 13.16 -14.15
CA MET A 43 18.22 12.21 -14.52
C MET A 43 16.94 12.42 -13.68
N SER A 44 17.06 12.63 -12.37
CA SER A 44 15.91 12.88 -11.51
C SER A 44 15.17 14.16 -11.92
N LYS A 45 15.91 15.25 -12.21
CA LYS A 45 15.35 16.51 -12.72
C LYS A 45 14.67 16.33 -14.08
N ALA A 46 15.28 15.60 -15.00
CA ALA A 46 14.71 15.33 -16.32
C ALA A 46 13.43 14.49 -16.20
N ARG A 47 13.41 13.46 -15.36
CA ARG A 47 12.21 12.65 -15.10
C ARG A 47 11.09 13.47 -14.49
N ARG A 48 11.40 14.37 -13.54
CA ARG A 48 10.41 15.23 -12.89
C ARG A 48 9.69 16.19 -13.87
N LYS A 49 10.31 16.54 -15.02
CA LYS A 49 9.63 17.33 -16.06
C LYS A 49 8.51 16.56 -16.77
N ASN A 50 8.63 15.24 -16.88
CA ASN A 50 7.70 14.40 -17.65
C ASN A 50 6.80 13.53 -16.77
N THR A 51 7.08 13.41 -15.46
CA THR A 51 6.28 12.63 -14.54
C THR A 51 5.31 13.54 -13.80
N PRO A 52 3.98 13.31 -13.87
CA PRO A 52 3.02 14.06 -13.06
C PRO A 52 3.33 13.88 -11.58
N VAL A 53 3.10 14.94 -10.80
CA VAL A 53 3.28 14.89 -9.34
C VAL A 53 2.31 13.84 -8.81
N ILE A 54 2.84 12.82 -8.13
CA ILE A 54 1.99 11.85 -7.42
C ILE A 54 1.21 12.65 -6.37
N PRO A 55 -0.13 12.62 -6.41
CA PRO A 55 -0.94 13.35 -5.45
C PRO A 55 -0.56 12.88 -4.04
N SER A 56 -0.21 13.84 -3.19
CA SER A 56 0.20 13.58 -1.81
C SER A 56 -0.98 13.43 -0.85
N GLY A 57 -2.20 13.70 -1.33
CA GLY A 57 -3.43 13.65 -0.55
C GLY A 57 -4.21 12.35 -0.75
N VAL A 58 -4.92 11.95 0.30
CA VAL A 58 -5.86 10.79 0.28
C VAL A 58 -7.30 11.25 0.01
N VAL A 59 -7.48 12.56 -0.22
CA VAL A 59 -8.75 13.19 -0.56
C VAL A 59 -8.92 13.12 -2.08
N PHE A 60 -9.78 12.21 -2.52
CA PHE A 60 -10.21 12.08 -3.91
C PHE A 60 -11.69 11.70 -3.94
N ASP A 61 -12.41 12.18 -4.93
CA ASP A 61 -13.81 11.80 -5.10
C ASP A 61 -13.90 10.37 -5.65
N ILE A 62 -14.80 9.57 -5.09
CA ILE A 62 -15.08 8.23 -5.61
C ILE A 62 -16.22 8.40 -6.62
N PRO A 63 -16.02 8.02 -7.89
CA PRO A 63 -17.09 8.04 -8.86
C PRO A 63 -18.27 7.14 -8.45
N GLU A 64 -19.50 7.58 -8.71
CA GLU A 64 -20.74 6.88 -8.36
C GLU A 64 -20.76 5.42 -8.84
N PHE A 65 -20.18 5.13 -10.00
CA PHE A 65 -20.12 3.78 -10.55
C PHE A 65 -19.27 2.80 -9.74
N TYR A 66 -18.38 3.29 -8.86
CA TYR A 66 -17.66 2.46 -7.88
C TYR A 66 -18.40 2.35 -6.54
N GLU A 67 -19.37 3.23 -6.29
CA GLU A 67 -20.17 3.20 -5.07
C GLU A 67 -21.29 2.16 -5.14
N GLN A 68 -21.59 1.68 -6.35
CA GLN A 68 -22.70 0.78 -6.61
C GLN A 68 -22.24 -0.51 -7.32
N THR A 69 -23.01 -1.58 -7.15
CA THR A 69 -22.88 -2.81 -7.94
C THR A 69 -23.44 -2.60 -9.35
N LEU A 70 -23.22 -3.56 -10.24
CA LEU A 70 -23.87 -3.60 -11.57
C LEU A 70 -25.42 -3.64 -11.50
N SER A 71 -25.97 -4.01 -10.35
CA SER A 71 -27.41 -4.03 -10.05
C SER A 71 -27.89 -2.75 -9.35
N CYS A 72 -27.08 -1.69 -9.34
CA CYS A 72 -27.37 -0.41 -8.67
C CYS A 72 -27.63 -0.54 -7.16
N GLN A 73 -27.03 -1.56 -6.52
CA GLN A 73 -27.08 -1.72 -5.07
C GLN A 73 -25.85 -1.11 -4.43
N ARG A 74 -25.94 -0.72 -3.16
CA ARG A 74 -24.80 -0.20 -2.42
C ARG A 74 -23.62 -1.18 -2.45
N PHE A 75 -22.46 -0.66 -2.82
CA PHE A 75 -21.20 -1.40 -2.82
C PHE A 75 -20.11 -0.72 -2.02
N LEU A 76 -19.99 0.62 -2.09
CA LEU A 76 -19.19 1.37 -1.13
C LEU A 76 -19.91 1.33 0.22
N PHE A 77 -19.46 0.42 1.08
CA PHE A 77 -20.04 0.19 2.39
C PHE A 77 -19.57 1.25 3.39
N MET A 78 -18.30 1.63 3.31
CA MET A 78 -17.66 2.53 4.27
C MET A 78 -16.67 3.46 3.60
N ASP A 79 -16.76 4.73 3.95
CA ASP A 79 -15.79 5.76 3.62
C ASP A 79 -15.52 6.62 4.87
N LEU A 80 -14.38 6.39 5.51
CA LEU A 80 -14.02 7.03 6.77
C LEU A 80 -12.70 7.77 6.68
N PHE A 81 -12.74 9.06 6.99
CA PHE A 81 -11.54 9.86 7.22
C PHE A 81 -11.10 9.72 8.68
N MET A 82 -9.93 9.12 8.88
CA MET A 82 -9.23 9.11 10.16
C MET A 82 -8.55 10.47 10.42
N LYS A 83 -7.83 10.58 11.54
CA LYS A 83 -7.21 11.81 12.09
C LYS A 83 -6.85 12.86 11.03
N ARG A 84 -7.42 14.06 11.18
CA ARG A 84 -7.12 15.27 10.40
C ARG A 84 -7.21 15.09 8.87
N GLY A 85 -7.99 14.13 8.37
CA GLY A 85 -8.20 13.92 6.93
C GLY A 85 -6.98 13.38 6.18
N GLN A 86 -5.98 12.86 6.90
CA GLN A 86 -4.74 12.37 6.29
C GLN A 86 -4.78 10.87 5.96
N ASP A 87 -5.70 10.14 6.57
CA ASP A 87 -5.81 8.68 6.45
C ASP A 87 -7.28 8.37 6.11
N ARG A 88 -7.54 7.58 5.06
CA ARG A 88 -8.90 7.22 4.62
C ARG A 88 -9.04 5.70 4.60
N ILE A 89 -10.08 5.18 5.25
CA ILE A 89 -10.47 3.77 5.20
C ILE A 89 -11.64 3.66 4.23
N LEU A 90 -11.47 2.85 3.20
CA LEU A 90 -12.54 2.50 2.27
C LEU A 90 -12.85 1.02 2.40
N VAL A 91 -14.14 0.68 2.49
CA VAL A 91 -14.59 -0.71 2.46
C VAL A 91 -15.65 -0.86 1.39
N PHE A 92 -15.39 -1.76 0.46
CA PHE A 92 -16.33 -2.15 -0.57
C PHE A 92 -16.86 -3.55 -0.27
N SER A 93 -18.16 -3.66 -0.08
CA SER A 93 -18.86 -4.92 0.19
C SER A 93 -20.34 -4.71 -0.06
N SER A 94 -20.98 -5.66 -0.77
CA SER A 94 -22.43 -5.67 -0.87
C SER A 94 -23.07 -6.20 0.42
N ASP A 95 -24.35 -5.89 0.64
CA ASP A 95 -25.05 -6.38 1.83
C ASP A 95 -25.09 -7.92 1.90
N GLN A 96 -25.16 -8.60 0.76
CA GLN A 96 -25.09 -10.06 0.68
C GLN A 96 -23.72 -10.59 1.14
N GLN A 97 -22.65 -9.91 0.73
CA GLN A 97 -21.31 -10.26 1.18
C GLN A 97 -21.16 -9.98 2.68
N LEU A 98 -21.62 -8.84 3.19
CA LEU A 98 -21.61 -8.55 4.64
C LEU A 98 -22.38 -9.61 5.44
N GLN A 99 -23.54 -10.07 4.94
CA GLN A 99 -24.26 -11.17 5.57
C GLN A 99 -23.43 -12.45 5.64
N LEU A 100 -22.75 -12.81 4.54
CA LEU A 100 -21.82 -13.95 4.52
C LEU A 100 -20.67 -13.75 5.50
N LEU A 101 -20.16 -12.53 5.65
CA LEU A 101 -19.09 -12.21 6.60
C LEU A 101 -19.53 -12.50 8.03
N PHE A 102 -20.72 -12.02 8.41
CA PHE A 102 -21.21 -12.09 9.79
C PHE A 102 -21.72 -13.48 10.19
N ASP A 103 -22.21 -14.27 9.23
CA ASP A 103 -22.72 -15.61 9.48
C ASP A 103 -21.61 -16.67 9.61
N ARG A 104 -20.41 -16.42 9.08
CA ARG A 104 -19.33 -17.41 9.02
C ARG A 104 -18.50 -17.41 10.31
N GLU A 105 -18.29 -18.61 10.86
CA GLU A 105 -17.42 -18.81 12.03
C GLU A 105 -15.93 -18.67 11.70
N ILE A 106 -15.55 -18.98 10.46
CA ILE A 106 -14.17 -18.90 9.96
C ILE A 106 -14.13 -18.02 8.72
N ILE A 107 -13.29 -16.99 8.75
CA ILE A 107 -13.03 -16.09 7.61
C ILE A 107 -11.67 -16.43 7.01
N PHE A 108 -11.64 -16.62 5.69
CA PHE A 108 -10.41 -16.78 4.92
C PHE A 108 -10.19 -15.53 4.07
N MET A 109 -9.13 -14.76 4.33
CA MET A 109 -8.87 -13.54 3.55
C MET A 109 -8.46 -13.83 2.09
N ASN A 110 -8.00 -15.05 1.79
CA ASN A 110 -7.34 -15.37 0.51
C ASN A 110 -8.21 -16.15 -0.50
N ARG A 111 -9.42 -16.57 -0.15
CA ARG A 111 -10.22 -17.49 -1.01
C ARG A 111 -11.51 -16.90 -1.56
N LEU A 112 -12.22 -16.11 -0.76
CA LEU A 112 -13.47 -15.47 -1.17
C LEU A 112 -13.43 -14.04 -0.62
N PRO A 113 -13.30 -13.02 -1.49
CA PRO A 113 -13.31 -11.64 -1.04
C PRO A 113 -14.75 -11.29 -0.63
N VAL A 114 -14.99 -11.30 0.68
CA VAL A 114 -16.26 -10.90 1.27
C VAL A 114 -16.30 -9.39 1.49
N ALA A 115 -15.14 -8.76 1.68
CA ALA A 115 -15.00 -7.31 1.70
C ALA A 115 -13.65 -6.92 1.13
N PHE A 116 -13.62 -5.83 0.37
CA PHE A 116 -12.39 -5.20 -0.09
C PHE A 116 -12.12 -3.97 0.77
N CYS A 117 -11.07 -4.02 1.59
CA CYS A 117 -10.71 -2.94 2.49
C CYS A 117 -9.44 -2.24 1.99
N LEU A 118 -9.53 -0.96 1.62
CA LEU A 118 -8.38 -0.10 1.37
C LEU A 118 -8.08 0.65 2.66
N LEU A 119 -6.95 0.30 3.27
CA LEU A 119 -6.51 0.87 4.53
C LEU A 119 -5.37 1.87 4.29
N PRO A 120 -5.30 2.96 5.06
CA PRO A 120 -4.21 3.95 4.93
C PRO A 120 -2.85 3.36 5.29
N ASN A 121 -2.84 2.39 6.20
CA ASN A 121 -1.63 1.72 6.65
C ASN A 121 -1.95 0.34 7.26
N LYS A 122 -0.95 -0.55 7.24
CA LYS A 122 -0.99 -1.88 7.86
C LYS A 122 -0.64 -1.80 9.34
N ARG A 123 -1.44 -1.09 10.14
CA ARG A 123 -1.24 -0.95 11.60
C ARG A 123 -2.40 -1.57 12.37
N GLY A 124 -2.11 -2.20 13.51
CA GLY A 124 -3.14 -2.83 14.34
C GLY A 124 -4.27 -1.88 14.76
N LYS A 125 -3.98 -0.59 15.01
CA LYS A 125 -5.00 0.43 15.30
C LYS A 125 -6.01 0.62 14.15
N THR A 126 -5.53 0.59 12.92
CA THR A 126 -6.35 0.75 11.71
C THR A 126 -7.23 -0.47 11.49
N TYR A 127 -6.69 -1.67 11.72
CA TYR A 127 -7.47 -2.90 11.69
C TYR A 127 -8.49 -2.96 12.82
N PHE A 128 -8.13 -2.53 14.03
CA PHE A 128 -9.05 -2.46 15.17
C PHE A 128 -10.26 -1.57 14.85
N GLU A 129 -10.02 -0.36 14.35
CA GLU A 129 -11.11 0.54 13.92
C GLU A 129 -11.98 -0.12 12.86
N LEU A 130 -11.39 -0.74 11.83
CA LEU A 130 -12.14 -1.48 10.82
C LEU A 130 -13.05 -2.56 11.43
N PHE A 131 -12.54 -3.37 12.37
CA PHE A 131 -13.32 -4.43 12.99
C PHE A 131 -14.42 -3.91 13.91
N GLU A 132 -14.19 -2.84 14.66
CA GLU A 132 -15.24 -2.20 15.47
C GLU A 132 -16.38 -1.71 14.59
N ARG A 133 -16.07 -1.05 13.47
CA ARG A 133 -17.09 -0.62 12.49
C ARG A 133 -17.85 -1.78 11.86
N LEU A 134 -17.18 -2.89 11.57
CA LEU A 134 -17.84 -4.11 11.09
C LEU A 134 -18.78 -4.71 12.15
N LYS A 135 -18.42 -4.65 13.44
CA LYS A 135 -19.30 -5.08 14.54
C LYS A 135 -20.51 -4.15 14.69
N GLU A 136 -20.32 -2.84 14.64
CA GLU A 136 -21.40 -1.85 14.66
C GLU A 136 -22.40 -2.14 13.52
N GLN A 137 -21.89 -2.44 12.32
CA GLN A 137 -22.74 -2.79 11.19
C GLN A 137 -23.42 -4.16 11.35
N ALA A 138 -22.74 -5.15 11.91
CA ALA A 138 -23.40 -6.42 12.22
C ALA A 138 -24.59 -6.18 13.14
N SER A 139 -24.41 -5.37 14.18
CA SER A 139 -25.48 -4.98 15.11
C SER A 139 -26.61 -4.22 14.42
N SER A 140 -26.31 -3.30 13.50
CA SER A 140 -27.35 -2.58 12.74
C SER A 140 -28.17 -3.50 11.84
N MET A 141 -27.56 -4.59 11.34
CA MET A 141 -28.22 -5.63 10.56
C MET A 141 -28.91 -6.70 11.44
N GLY A 142 -28.98 -6.51 12.76
CA GLY A 142 -29.56 -7.48 13.69
C GLY A 142 -28.77 -8.79 13.81
N LYS A 143 -27.51 -8.79 13.38
CA LYS A 143 -26.59 -9.93 13.41
C LYS A 143 -25.51 -9.72 14.46
N GLN A 144 -24.83 -10.81 14.81
CA GLN A 144 -23.61 -10.77 15.61
C GLN A 144 -22.44 -11.14 14.72
N PHE A 145 -21.31 -10.47 14.88
CA PHE A 145 -20.06 -10.86 14.22
C PHE A 145 -19.56 -12.18 14.84
N LYS A 146 -19.98 -13.33 14.29
CA LYS A 146 -19.77 -14.66 14.88
C LYS A 146 -18.37 -15.25 14.62
N SER A 147 -17.55 -14.58 13.84
CA SER A 147 -16.26 -15.14 13.41
C SER A 147 -15.31 -15.28 14.59
N LYS A 148 -14.97 -16.52 14.93
CA LYS A 148 -14.01 -16.86 16.00
C LYS A 148 -12.59 -16.97 15.48
N ARG A 149 -12.43 -17.23 14.17
CA ARG A 149 -11.13 -17.49 13.55
C ARG A 149 -11.02 -16.71 12.24
N ILE A 150 -9.96 -15.91 12.12
CA ILE A 150 -9.59 -15.22 10.90
C ILE A 150 -8.28 -15.81 10.41
N ILE A 151 -8.28 -16.34 9.19
CA ILE A 151 -7.11 -16.93 8.54
C ILE A 151 -6.60 -15.92 7.51
N THR A 152 -5.39 -15.43 7.77
CA THR A 152 -4.65 -14.46 6.95
C THR A 152 -3.28 -15.03 6.62
N ASP A 153 -2.75 -14.65 5.47
CA ASP A 153 -1.38 -14.88 5.04
C ASP A 153 -0.39 -13.94 5.76
N PHE A 154 -0.18 -14.19 7.05
CA PHE A 154 0.88 -13.61 7.88
C PHE A 154 0.92 -12.07 7.91
N GLU A 155 -0.22 -11.38 7.84
CA GLU A 155 -0.26 -9.93 8.06
C GLU A 155 0.10 -9.60 9.53
N PRO A 156 1.31 -9.08 9.83
CA PRO A 156 1.80 -9.00 11.21
C PRO A 156 0.99 -8.04 12.07
N ALA A 157 0.36 -7.05 11.44
CA ALA A 157 -0.46 -6.05 12.10
C ALA A 157 -1.82 -6.59 12.58
N LEU A 158 -2.27 -7.73 12.06
CA LEU A 158 -3.47 -8.44 12.50
C LEU A 158 -3.19 -9.41 13.66
N MET A 159 -1.93 -9.79 13.85
CA MET A 159 -1.54 -10.68 14.93
C MET A 159 -1.43 -9.87 16.24
N PRO A 160 -2.04 -10.34 17.35
CA PRO A 160 -1.84 -9.69 18.64
C PRO A 160 -0.35 -9.73 18.99
N VAL A 161 0.21 -8.58 19.34
CA VAL A 161 1.58 -8.47 19.84
C VAL A 161 1.57 -9.08 21.24
N HIS A 162 2.29 -10.20 21.41
CA HIS A 162 2.58 -10.79 22.71
C HIS A 162 3.56 -9.93 23.50
#